data_AF-A0A9N9HV25-F1
#
_entry.id   AF-A0A9N9HV25-F1
#
_cell.length_a   1.000
_cell.length_b   1.000
_cell.length_c   1.000
_cell.angle_alpha   90.00
_cell.angle_beta   90.00
_cell.angle_gamma   90.00
#
_symmetry.space_group_name_H-M   'P 1'
#
loop_
_entity.id
_entity.type
_entity.pdbx_description
1 polymer ?
#
loop_
_entity_poly.entity_id
_entity_poly.type
_entity_poly.pdbx_seq_one_letter_code
_entity_poly.pdbx_strand_id
1 'polypeptide(L)'
;METTEEFRLTYMQLQINAELIPKSILVGGKIHDYISCEYCQKRHCVYSNKVLNDEEEYNYQQALESYSYSCGVPIFPDDHYLKETVFIRIQINCDSLIEILYYSSRKSGNYPICYYCEEKEDLITPSQSLKERFKQIYPLCEVCYENKKDFHTKGEIKTSKHVSKKRKI
;
A
#
# COMPACT_ATOMS: atom_id res chain seq x y z
N MET A 1 -15.86 -33.76 22.48
CA MET A 1 -15.36 -34.00 21.12
C MET A 1 -15.86 -32.85 20.26
N GLU A 2 -15.39 -31.64 20.55
CA GLU A 2 -15.42 -30.53 19.59
C GLU A 2 -14.35 -30.83 18.52
N THR A 3 -14.27 -30.06 17.44
CA THR A 3 -13.17 -30.08 16.44
C THR A 3 -13.37 -30.81 15.10
N THR A 4 -14.41 -30.47 14.34
CA THR A 4 -14.31 -30.61 12.86
C THR A 4 -15.06 -29.52 12.11
N GLU A 5 -16.20 -29.07 12.63
CA GLU A 5 -17.05 -28.07 11.97
C GLU A 5 -16.54 -26.64 12.17
N GLU A 6 -16.13 -26.30 13.40
CA GLU A 6 -15.49 -25.01 13.72
C GLU A 6 -14.19 -24.79 12.96
N PHE A 7 -13.39 -25.86 12.76
CA PHE A 7 -12.15 -25.83 11.98
C PHE A 7 -12.41 -25.63 10.49
N ARG A 8 -13.51 -26.19 9.94
CA ARG A 8 -13.90 -25.96 8.54
C ARG A 8 -14.43 -24.55 8.33
N LEU A 9 -15.24 -24.04 9.26
CA LEU A 9 -15.73 -22.66 9.21
C LEU A 9 -14.59 -21.66 9.28
N THR A 10 -13.68 -21.81 10.24
CA THR A 10 -12.49 -20.95 10.35
C THR A 10 -11.57 -21.08 9.14
N TYR A 11 -11.37 -22.28 8.57
CA TYR A 11 -10.58 -22.44 7.35
C TYR A 11 -11.23 -21.77 6.13
N MET A 12 -12.55 -21.91 5.96
CA MET A 12 -13.29 -21.24 4.89
C MET A 12 -13.29 -19.72 5.07
N GLN A 13 -13.43 -19.22 6.30
CA GLN A 13 -13.29 -17.80 6.62
C GLN A 13 -11.86 -17.30 6.40
N LEU A 14 -10.83 -18.11 6.65
CA LEU A 14 -9.44 -17.77 6.34
C LEU A 14 -9.17 -17.75 4.82
N GLN A 15 -9.87 -18.57 4.03
CA GLN A 15 -9.80 -18.55 2.56
C GLN A 15 -10.58 -17.36 1.96
N ILE A 16 -11.75 -17.02 2.52
CA ILE A 16 -12.49 -15.79 2.17
C ILE A 16 -11.66 -14.55 2.55
N ASN A 17 -10.94 -14.63 3.67
CA ASN A 17 -10.00 -13.62 4.14
C ASN A 17 -8.58 -13.81 3.59
N ALA A 18 -8.35 -14.63 2.57
CA ALA A 18 -7.08 -14.63 1.84
C ALA A 18 -7.23 -13.66 0.66
N GLU A 19 -6.31 -12.70 0.57
CA GLU A 19 -6.25 -11.79 -0.58
C GLU A 19 -6.13 -12.67 -1.84
N LEU A 20 -7.16 -12.66 -2.71
CA LEU A 20 -7.24 -13.50 -3.92
C LEU A 20 -6.16 -13.15 -4.97
N ILE A 21 -5.26 -12.25 -4.61
CA ILE A 21 -4.21 -11.71 -5.43
C ILE A 21 -2.92 -12.48 -5.15
N PRO A 22 -2.24 -12.98 -6.20
CA PRO A 22 -0.96 -13.64 -6.03
C PRO A 22 0.05 -12.74 -5.31
N LYS A 23 0.62 -13.18 -4.17
CA LYS A 23 1.59 -12.37 -3.40
C LYS A 23 2.79 -11.89 -4.23
N SER A 24 3.15 -12.62 -5.28
CA SER A 24 4.22 -12.25 -6.22
C SER A 24 3.93 -10.96 -7.01
N ILE A 25 2.68 -10.52 -7.10
CA ILE A 25 2.29 -9.28 -7.78
C ILE A 25 2.40 -8.05 -6.89
N LEU A 26 2.35 -8.20 -5.56
CA LEU A 26 2.33 -7.11 -4.60
C LEU A 26 3.76 -6.59 -4.37
N VAL A 27 4.36 -6.07 -5.42
CA VAL A 27 5.71 -5.50 -5.45
C VAL A 27 5.74 -4.23 -6.29
N GLY A 28 6.61 -3.27 -5.94
CA GLY A 28 6.63 -1.95 -6.59
C GLY A 28 6.83 -1.98 -8.11
N GLY A 29 7.61 -2.93 -8.62
CA GLY A 29 7.84 -3.10 -10.07
C GLY A 29 6.63 -3.65 -10.85
N LYS A 30 5.56 -4.03 -10.17
CA LYS A 30 4.30 -4.49 -10.77
C LYS A 30 3.19 -3.46 -10.66
N ILE A 31 3.44 -2.31 -10.02
CA ILE A 31 2.48 -1.20 -10.00
C ILE A 31 2.33 -0.68 -11.42
N HIS A 32 1.14 -0.87 -11.96
CA HIS A 32 0.73 -0.42 -13.27
C HIS A 32 0.23 1.02 -13.21
N ASP A 33 -0.61 1.35 -12.22
CA ASP A 33 -1.27 2.64 -12.09
C ASP A 33 -1.77 2.93 -10.66
N TYR A 34 -2.47 4.05 -10.46
CA TYR A 34 -3.14 4.41 -9.21
C TYR A 34 -4.60 4.78 -9.43
N ILE A 35 -5.46 4.36 -8.51
CA ILE A 35 -6.89 4.70 -8.50
C ILE A 35 -7.30 5.29 -7.15
N SER A 36 -8.15 6.30 -7.15
CA SER A 36 -8.66 6.94 -5.93
C SER A 36 -10.03 6.40 -5.56
N CYS A 37 -10.24 6.12 -4.27
CA CYS A 37 -11.55 5.77 -3.73
C CYS A 37 -12.48 6.99 -3.72
N GLU A 38 -13.69 6.86 -4.25
CA GLU A 38 -14.68 7.94 -4.28
C GLU A 38 -15.06 8.44 -2.87
N TYR A 39 -15.04 7.56 -1.87
CA TYR A 39 -15.49 7.92 -0.51
C TYR A 39 -14.40 8.55 0.35
N CYS A 40 -13.22 7.93 0.43
CA CYS A 40 -12.14 8.41 1.29
C CYS A 40 -11.05 9.18 0.54
N GLN A 41 -11.14 9.25 -0.79
CA GLN A 41 -10.18 9.89 -1.69
C GLN A 41 -8.79 9.25 -1.71
N LYS A 42 -8.53 8.25 -0.83
CA LYS A 42 -7.25 7.53 -0.77
C LYS A 42 -6.92 6.83 -2.09
N ARG A 43 -5.68 6.99 -2.52
CA ARG A 43 -5.07 6.33 -3.67
C ARG A 43 -4.61 4.93 -3.32
N HIS A 44 -4.89 4.02 -4.23
CA HIS A 44 -4.52 2.61 -4.15
C HIS A 44 -3.71 2.21 -5.37
N CYS A 45 -2.76 1.32 -5.17
CA CYS A 45 -1.93 0.79 -6.23
C CYS A 45 -2.73 -0.22 -7.05
N VAL A 46 -2.75 0.00 -8.36
CA VAL A 46 -3.21 -0.98 -9.34
C VAL A 46 -1.98 -1.73 -9.83
N TYR A 47 -2.02 -3.05 -9.79
CA TYR A 47 -0.93 -3.91 -10.19
C TYR A 47 -1.25 -4.63 -11.50
N SER A 48 -0.24 -4.96 -12.31
CA SER A 48 -0.43 -5.80 -13.49
C SER A 48 0.70 -6.83 -13.62
N ASN A 49 0.35 -8.06 -14.01
CA ASN A 49 1.32 -9.14 -14.21
C ASN A 49 2.24 -8.90 -15.42
N LYS A 50 1.78 -8.09 -16.38
CA LYS A 50 2.47 -7.75 -17.62
C LYS A 50 2.25 -6.29 -18.00
N VAL A 51 3.05 -5.81 -18.95
CA VAL A 51 2.76 -4.54 -19.61
C VAL A 51 1.50 -4.75 -20.47
N LEU A 52 0.49 -3.90 -20.28
CA LEU A 52 -0.72 -3.94 -21.10
C LEU A 52 -0.39 -3.51 -22.52
N ASN A 53 -0.98 -4.16 -23.51
CA ASN A 53 -0.93 -3.66 -24.90
C ASN A 53 -1.95 -2.52 -25.08
N ASP A 54 -1.93 -1.86 -26.24
CA ASP A 54 -2.78 -0.67 -26.48
C ASP A 54 -4.28 -0.96 -26.34
N GLU A 55 -4.75 -2.15 -26.75
CA GLU A 55 -6.15 -2.56 -26.62
C GLU A 55 -6.53 -2.84 -25.16
N GLU A 56 -5.66 -3.50 -24.41
CA GLU A 56 -5.85 -3.76 -22.99
C GLU A 56 -5.80 -2.48 -22.15
N GLU A 57 -4.90 -1.56 -22.50
CA GLU A 57 -4.83 -0.24 -21.88
C GLU A 57 -6.12 0.54 -22.16
N TYR A 58 -6.60 0.54 -23.42
CA TYR A 58 -7.87 1.17 -23.77
C TYR A 58 -9.04 0.58 -22.95
N ASN A 59 -9.17 -0.74 -22.91
CA ASN A 59 -10.24 -1.40 -22.17
C ASN A 59 -10.12 -1.19 -20.65
N TYR A 60 -8.90 -1.11 -20.11
CA TYR A 60 -8.67 -0.74 -18.71
C TYR A 60 -9.17 0.67 -18.41
N GLN A 61 -8.82 1.66 -19.23
CA GLN A 61 -9.28 3.05 -19.05
C GLN A 61 -10.80 3.15 -19.17
N GLN A 62 -11.41 2.48 -20.15
CA GLN A 62 -12.88 2.45 -20.29
C GLN A 62 -13.57 1.87 -19.04
N ALA A 63 -12.98 0.83 -18.41
CA ALA A 63 -13.52 0.27 -17.17
C ALA A 63 -13.44 1.30 -16.03
N LEU A 64 -12.32 2.02 -15.90
CA LEU A 64 -12.17 3.07 -14.88
C LEU A 64 -13.14 4.24 -15.07
N GLU A 65 -13.42 4.63 -16.30
CA GLU A 65 -14.37 5.70 -16.60
C GLU A 65 -15.83 5.30 -16.36
N SER A 66 -16.12 4.00 -16.44
CA SER A 66 -17.49 3.48 -16.34
C SER A 66 -18.01 3.34 -14.91
N TYR A 67 -17.13 3.37 -13.89
CA TYR A 67 -17.49 3.09 -12.50
C TYR A 67 -16.64 3.88 -11.51
N SER A 68 -17.28 4.46 -10.48
CA SER A 68 -16.61 5.07 -9.34
C SER A 68 -16.04 4.01 -8.39
N TYR A 69 -14.72 3.92 -8.31
CA TYR A 69 -14.07 2.94 -7.43
C TYR A 69 -14.27 3.23 -5.94
N SER A 70 -14.41 2.15 -5.16
CA SER A 70 -14.46 2.17 -3.70
C SER A 70 -13.55 1.10 -3.08
N CYS A 71 -12.98 1.41 -1.91
CA CYS A 71 -12.04 0.51 -1.23
C CYS A 71 -12.63 -0.88 -1.01
N GLY A 72 -11.85 -1.90 -1.36
CA GLY A 72 -12.20 -3.30 -1.09
C GLY A 72 -13.05 -3.97 -2.16
N VAL A 73 -13.36 -3.25 -3.23
CA VAL A 73 -14.11 -3.76 -4.39
C VAL A 73 -13.13 -4.03 -5.55
N PRO A 74 -13.30 -5.10 -6.34
CA PRO A 74 -12.51 -5.30 -7.56
C PRO A 74 -12.77 -4.18 -8.59
N ILE A 75 -11.78 -3.90 -9.45
CA ILE A 75 -11.91 -2.89 -10.52
C ILE A 75 -12.83 -3.39 -11.66
N PHE A 76 -12.88 -4.70 -11.86
CA PHE A 76 -13.64 -5.30 -12.95
C PHE A 76 -14.72 -6.25 -12.43
N PRO A 77 -15.81 -6.45 -13.19
CA PRO A 77 -16.75 -7.53 -12.95
C PRO A 77 -16.09 -8.90 -13.14
N ASP A 78 -16.74 -9.94 -12.62
CA ASP A 78 -16.15 -11.29 -12.53
C ASP A 78 -15.83 -11.96 -13.87
N ASP A 79 -16.50 -11.54 -14.93
CA ASP A 79 -16.39 -12.05 -16.31
C ASP A 79 -15.47 -11.20 -17.20
N HIS A 80 -14.90 -10.11 -16.69
CA HIS A 80 -14.01 -9.27 -17.47
C HIS A 80 -12.66 -9.94 -17.71
N TYR A 81 -12.21 -9.98 -18.97
CA TYR A 81 -10.99 -10.69 -19.34
C TYR A 81 -9.70 -10.15 -18.68
N LEU A 82 -9.67 -8.87 -18.29
CA LEU A 82 -8.53 -8.28 -17.56
C LEU A 82 -8.47 -8.62 -16.07
N LYS A 83 -9.50 -9.26 -15.49
CA LYS A 83 -9.56 -9.56 -14.05
C LYS A 83 -8.37 -10.40 -13.54
N GLU A 84 -7.82 -11.27 -14.39
CA GLU A 84 -6.65 -12.11 -14.06
C GLU A 84 -5.31 -11.48 -14.47
N THR A 85 -5.34 -10.27 -15.03
CA THR A 85 -4.16 -9.53 -15.50
C THR A 85 -3.87 -8.32 -14.61
N VAL A 86 -4.92 -7.57 -14.27
CA VAL A 86 -4.87 -6.32 -13.51
C VAL A 86 -5.55 -6.52 -12.16
N PHE A 87 -4.85 -6.12 -11.10
CA PHE A 87 -5.22 -6.43 -9.72
C PHE A 87 -5.23 -5.18 -8.85
N ILE A 88 -6.14 -5.14 -7.89
CA ILE A 88 -6.14 -4.20 -6.78
C ILE A 88 -6.37 -4.95 -5.49
N ARG A 89 -5.77 -4.51 -4.39
CA ARG A 89 -6.04 -5.06 -3.06
C ARG A 89 -7.52 -4.91 -2.72
N ILE A 90 -8.19 -6.02 -2.41
CA ILE A 90 -9.60 -6.02 -1.98
C ILE A 90 -9.77 -6.13 -0.47
N GLN A 91 -8.70 -6.43 0.27
CA GLN A 91 -8.72 -6.47 1.74
C GLN A 91 -8.31 -5.14 2.35
N ILE A 92 -8.93 -4.09 1.84
CA ILE A 92 -8.71 -2.71 2.27
C ILE A 92 -10.06 -2.04 2.45
N ASN A 93 -10.09 -1.04 3.32
CA ASN A 93 -11.26 -0.20 3.56
C ASN A 93 -10.82 1.26 3.61
N CYS A 94 -11.78 2.16 3.75
CA CYS A 94 -11.51 3.60 3.79
C CYS A 94 -10.60 4.04 4.95
N ASP A 95 -10.54 3.26 6.03
CA ASP A 95 -9.68 3.51 7.19
C ASP A 95 -8.27 2.95 7.02
N SER A 96 -8.04 2.13 6.00
CA SER A 96 -6.73 1.55 5.71
C SER A 96 -5.70 2.63 5.42
N LEU A 97 -4.46 2.36 5.81
CA LEU A 97 -3.32 3.24 5.56
C LEU A 97 -2.92 3.17 4.08
N ILE A 98 -2.20 4.20 3.61
CA ILE A 98 -1.64 4.18 2.27
C ILE A 98 -0.68 3.00 2.12
N GLU A 99 -0.80 2.28 1.01
CA GLU A 99 0.04 1.11 0.74
C GLU A 99 1.52 1.49 0.76
N ILE A 100 2.32 0.74 1.51
CA ILE A 100 3.75 1.03 1.64
C ILE A 100 4.48 0.97 0.29
N LEU A 101 3.98 0.16 -0.63
CA LEU A 101 4.54 0.03 -1.97
C LEU A 101 4.36 1.30 -2.81
N TYR A 102 3.33 2.10 -2.55
CA TYR A 102 3.14 3.43 -3.17
C TYR A 102 4.41 4.27 -3.05
N TYR A 103 5.01 4.31 -1.85
CA TYR A 103 6.20 5.11 -1.54
C TYR A 103 7.49 4.56 -2.14
N SER A 104 7.48 3.32 -2.61
CA SER A 104 8.61 2.70 -3.32
C SER A 104 8.42 2.72 -4.84
N SER A 105 7.25 3.14 -5.31
CA SER A 105 6.89 3.12 -6.70
C SER A 105 7.70 4.14 -7.49
N ARG A 106 8.04 3.78 -8.73
CA ARG A 106 8.67 4.69 -9.70
C ARG A 106 7.72 5.03 -10.86
N LYS A 107 6.43 4.66 -10.74
CA LYS A 107 5.42 4.96 -11.74
C LYS A 107 5.27 6.48 -11.89
N SER A 108 5.18 6.94 -13.14
CA SER A 108 4.92 8.34 -13.47
C SER A 108 3.67 8.86 -12.76
N GLY A 109 3.73 10.08 -12.24
CA GLY A 109 2.63 10.67 -11.47
C GLY A 109 2.61 10.26 -9.99
N ASN A 110 3.60 9.49 -9.50
CA ASN A 110 3.82 9.32 -8.07
C ASN A 110 4.42 10.59 -7.46
N TYR A 111 3.87 11.02 -6.32
CA TYR A 111 4.36 12.16 -5.53
C TYR A 111 4.21 11.85 -4.04
N PRO A 112 4.99 12.51 -3.15
CA PRO A 112 4.89 12.27 -1.72
C PRO A 112 3.50 12.68 -1.21
N ILE A 113 2.88 11.78 -0.44
CA ILE A 113 1.59 11.99 0.22
C ILE A 113 1.64 11.50 1.66
N CYS A 114 0.84 12.10 2.53
CA CYS A 114 0.77 11.71 3.93
C CYS A 114 0.34 10.25 4.07
N TYR A 115 1.09 9.51 4.89
CA TYR A 115 0.89 8.08 5.16
C TYR A 115 -0.51 7.72 5.66
N TYR A 116 -1.18 8.65 6.33
CA TYR A 116 -2.47 8.41 6.98
C TYR A 116 -3.66 8.88 6.14
N CYS A 117 -3.53 10.00 5.43
CA CYS A 117 -4.67 10.69 4.82
C CYS A 117 -4.45 11.16 3.38
N GLU A 118 -3.36 10.78 2.73
CA GLU A 118 -3.01 11.22 1.37
C GLU A 118 -2.70 12.71 1.17
N GLU A 119 -2.87 13.58 2.17
CA GLU A 119 -2.53 14.99 2.03
C GLU A 119 -1.11 15.18 1.48
N LYS A 120 -0.97 15.97 0.42
CA LYS A 120 0.27 16.16 -0.33
C LYS A 120 0.92 17.51 0.00
N GLU A 121 0.13 18.46 0.46
CA GLU A 121 0.61 19.75 0.94
C GLU A 121 0.93 19.68 2.44
N ASP A 122 1.59 20.71 2.96
CA ASP A 122 1.89 20.86 4.40
C ASP A 122 2.54 19.61 5.02
N LEU A 123 3.41 18.95 4.25
CA LEU A 123 4.17 17.79 4.70
C LEU A 123 5.30 18.24 5.63
N ILE A 124 5.30 17.72 6.85
CA ILE A 124 6.30 18.02 7.86
C ILE A 124 7.64 17.43 7.45
N THR A 125 8.68 18.25 7.53
CA THR A 125 10.06 17.79 7.36
C THR A 125 10.50 16.98 8.59
N PRO A 126 10.87 15.69 8.44
CA PRO A 126 11.31 14.90 9.58
C PRO A 126 12.63 15.43 10.16
N SER A 127 12.79 15.31 11.47
CA SER A 127 13.99 15.75 12.18
C SER A 127 15.23 14.97 11.77
N GLN A 128 16.40 15.58 11.95
CA GLN A 128 17.68 14.95 11.61
C GLN A 128 17.93 13.67 12.42
N SER A 129 17.56 13.66 13.71
CA SER A 129 17.69 12.47 14.55
C SER A 129 16.82 11.30 14.05
N LEU A 130 15.65 11.58 13.48
CA LEU A 130 14.78 10.57 12.89
C LEU A 130 15.43 9.98 11.63
N LYS A 131 15.96 10.85 10.75
CA LYS A 131 16.66 10.45 9.51
C LYS A 131 17.89 9.60 9.77
N GLU A 132 18.63 9.88 10.83
CA GLU A 132 19.80 9.08 11.23
C GLU A 132 19.43 7.73 11.84
N ARG A 133 18.22 7.63 12.41
CA ARG A 133 17.77 6.42 13.11
C ARG A 133 17.04 5.44 12.19
N PHE A 134 16.37 5.90 11.13
CA PHE A 134 15.52 5.03 10.31
C PHE A 134 15.86 5.11 8.83
N LYS A 135 15.92 3.95 8.16
CA LYS A 135 16.14 3.85 6.70
C LYS A 135 15.01 4.45 5.89
N GLN A 136 13.78 4.35 6.38
CA GLN A 136 12.61 4.89 5.70
C GLN A 136 11.69 5.59 6.70
N ILE A 137 11.27 6.79 6.33
CA ILE A 137 10.34 7.64 7.08
C ILE A 137 9.25 8.00 6.08
N TYR A 138 7.99 7.68 6.39
CA TYR A 138 6.87 7.97 5.51
C TYR A 138 6.32 9.39 5.79
N PRO A 139 5.90 10.15 4.76
CA PRO A 139 5.45 11.53 4.95
C PRO A 139 4.29 11.66 5.93
N LEU A 140 4.27 12.77 6.66
CA LEU A 140 3.25 13.13 7.64
C LEU A 140 2.85 14.59 7.38
N CYS A 141 1.55 14.89 7.24
CA CYS A 141 1.08 16.27 7.13
C CYS A 141 0.83 16.90 8.51
N GLU A 142 0.77 18.23 8.55
CA GLU A 142 0.49 19.01 9.77
C GLU A 142 -0.82 18.59 10.46
N VAL A 143 -1.91 18.44 9.70
CA VAL A 143 -3.21 18.03 10.25
C VAL A 143 -3.14 16.68 10.97
N CYS A 144 -2.41 15.70 10.42
CA CYS A 144 -2.25 14.40 11.07
C CYS A 144 -1.38 14.52 12.33
N TYR A 145 -0.33 15.34 12.29
CA TYR A 145 0.54 15.58 13.44
C TYR A 145 -0.21 16.26 14.60
N GLU A 146 -1.02 17.28 14.32
CA GLU A 146 -1.89 17.94 15.30
C GLU A 146 -2.90 16.96 15.92
N ASN A 147 -3.40 16.02 15.10
CA ASN A 147 -4.21 14.88 15.54
C ASN A 147 -3.40 13.76 16.25
N LYS A 148 -2.20 14.09 16.75
CA LYS A 148 -1.34 13.22 17.55
C LYS A 148 -0.86 11.97 16.81
N LYS A 149 -0.79 12.00 15.47
CA LYS A 149 -0.07 10.99 14.70
C LYS A 149 1.43 11.32 14.72
N ASP A 150 2.23 10.27 14.62
CA ASP A 150 3.68 10.38 14.47
C ASP A 150 4.11 9.76 13.13
N PHE A 151 5.33 10.07 12.69
CA PHE A 151 5.95 9.50 11.52
C PHE A 151 5.91 7.97 11.58
N HIS A 152 5.34 7.34 10.55
CA HIS A 152 5.58 5.92 10.35
C HIS A 152 7.02 5.73 9.87
N THR A 153 7.71 4.73 10.40
CA THR A 153 9.13 4.48 10.09
C THR A 153 9.41 3.00 9.88
N LYS A 154 10.47 2.70 9.11
CA LYS A 154 10.96 1.35 8.89
C LYS A 154 12.48 1.28 8.85
N GLY A 155 12.99 0.11 9.25
CA GLY A 155 14.40 -0.24 9.13
C GLY A 155 15.28 0.58 10.07
N GLU A 156 15.11 0.42 11.38
CA GLU A 156 15.94 1.07 12.39
C GLU A 156 17.43 0.74 12.17
N ILE A 157 18.27 1.78 12.14
CA ILE A 157 19.70 1.72 11.95
C ILE A 157 20.33 1.48 13.33
N LYS A 158 20.75 0.24 13.58
CA LYS A 158 21.51 -0.09 14.79
C LYS A 158 22.92 0.49 14.65
N THR A 159 23.21 1.57 15.36
CA THR A 159 24.60 2.02 15.54
C THR A 159 25.29 1.06 16.50
N SER A 160 26.30 0.33 16.02
CA SER A 160 27.15 -0.44 16.93
C SER A 160 27.89 0.57 17.81
N LYS A 161 27.57 0.61 19.10
CA LYS A 161 28.45 1.27 20.08
C LYS A 161 29.79 0.54 20.03
N HIS A 162 30.76 1.10 19.33
CA HIS A 162 32.15 0.73 19.54
C HIS A 162 32.46 1.09 21.00
N VAL A 163 32.35 0.10 21.88
CA VAL A 163 32.89 0.19 23.23
C VAL A 163 34.41 0.23 23.03
N SER A 164 34.96 1.44 23.01
CA SER A 164 36.38 1.69 23.07
C SER A 164 36.90 1.05 24.37
N LYS A 165 37.37 -0.20 24.29
CA LYS A 165 38.16 -0.80 25.36
C LYS A 165 39.42 0.05 25.50
N LYS A 166 39.40 1.03 26.41
CA LYS A 166 40.62 1.67 26.93
C LYS A 166 41.50 0.54 27.46
N ARG A 167 42.53 0.16 26.70
CA ARG A 167 43.65 -0.62 27.24
C ARG A 167 44.34 0.30 28.25
N LYS A 168 44.26 -0.07 29.53
CA LYS A 168 45.17 0.48 30.54
C LYS A 168 46.56 -0.04 30.18
N ILE A 169 47.48 0.88 29.92
CA ILE A 169 48.93 0.65 30.01
C ILE A 169 49.31 1.00 31.46
#